data_AF-A0A3D5APY0-F1
#
_entry.id   AF-A0A3D5APY0-F1
#
_cell.length_a   1.000
_cell.length_b   1.000
_cell.length_c   1.000
_cell.angle_alpha   90.00
_cell.angle_beta   90.00
_cell.angle_gamma   90.00
#
_symmetry.space_group_name_H-M   'P 1'
#
loop_
_entity.id
_entity.type
_entity.pdbx_description
1 polymer ?
#
loop_
_entity_poly.entity_id
_entity_poly.type
_entity_poly.pdbx_seq_one_letter_code
_entity_poly.pdbx_strand_id
1 'polypeptide(L)' 'MVPVHGQAGVPVTETGEIEMTIPFEDETWACEAILSMGSAIEVLRPASMRKRIADEARAAAERYA' A
#
# COMPACT_ATOMS: atom_id res chain seq x y z
N MET A 1 13.70 4.46 -16.75
CA MET A 1 13.94 4.39 -15.28
C MET A 1 15.01 3.32 -15.07
N VAL A 2 16.10 3.64 -14.37
CA VAL A 2 17.20 2.67 -14.11
C VAL A 2 16.97 2.07 -12.71
N PRO A 3 16.94 0.74 -12.55
CA PRO A 3 16.77 0.12 -11.24
C PRO A 3 17.92 0.48 -10.30
N VAL A 4 17.62 0.86 -9.05
CA VAL A 4 18.63 1.04 -8.00
C VAL A 4 18.89 -0.27 -7.24
N HIS A 5 20.04 -0.38 -6.58
CA HIS A 5 20.40 -1.55 -5.77
C HIS A 5 19.28 -1.89 -4.76
N GLY A 6 18.81 -3.14 -4.77
CA GLY A 6 17.69 -3.60 -3.93
C GLY A 6 16.32 -3.64 -4.62
N GLN A 7 16.19 -3.07 -5.83
CA GLN A 7 14.99 -3.23 -6.65
C GLN A 7 15.13 -4.46 -7.56
N ALA A 8 14.41 -5.53 -7.23
CA ALA A 8 14.14 -6.58 -8.21
C ALA A 8 13.00 -6.10 -9.12
N GLY A 9 13.23 -6.08 -10.43
CA GLY A 9 12.15 -5.85 -11.38
C GLY A 9 11.10 -6.95 -11.24
N VAL A 10 9.84 -6.59 -10.96
CA VAL A 10 8.73 -7.54 -10.97
C VAL A 10 8.32 -7.74 -12.42
N PRO A 11 8.44 -8.96 -12.99
CA PRO A 11 7.93 -9.24 -14.32
C PRO A 11 6.42 -9.12 -14.30
N VAL A 12 5.88 -8.04 -14.86
CA VAL A 12 4.44 -7.86 -15.02
C VAL A 12 4.01 -8.65 -16.26
N THR A 13 3.83 -9.96 -16.10
CA THR A 13 3.45 -10.88 -17.19
C THR A 13 1.94 -10.95 -17.41
N GLU A 14 1.15 -10.28 -16.57
CA GLU A 14 -0.32 -10.24 -16.66
C GLU A 14 -0.85 -8.81 -16.45
N THR A 15 -1.90 -8.47 -17.19
CA THR A 15 -2.72 -7.28 -16.92
C THR A 15 -3.71 -7.62 -15.80
N GLY A 16 -3.32 -7.39 -14.56
CA GLY A 16 -4.11 -7.73 -13.39
C GLY A 16 -3.53 -7.21 -12.08
N GLU A 17 -4.06 -7.69 -10.97
CA GLU A 17 -3.53 -7.42 -9.64
C GLU A 17 -2.28 -8.28 -9.39
N ILE A 18 -1.31 -7.72 -8.66
CA ILE A 18 -0.12 -8.44 -8.23
C ILE A 18 -0.03 -8.41 -6.71
N GLU A 19 0.32 -9.54 -6.10
CA GLU A 19 0.64 -9.59 -4.68
C GLU A 19 2.13 -9.28 -4.49
N MET A 20 2.43 -8.30 -3.63
CA MET A 20 3.79 -7.88 -3.32
C MET A 20 4.00 -7.79 -1.81
N THR A 21 5.18 -8.22 -1.36
CA THR A 21 5.67 -7.94 0.00
C THR A 21 6.70 -6.82 -0.08
N ILE A 22 6.38 -5.66 0.49
CA ILE A 22 7.23 -4.47 0.48
C ILE A 22 7.72 -4.22 1.91
N PRO A 23 9.04 -4.18 2.16
CA PRO A 23 9.55 -3.75 3.44
C PRO A 23 9.38 -2.22 3.57
N PHE A 24 8.76 -1.78 4.65
CA PHE A 24 8.71 -0.38 5.03
C PHE A 24 9.63 -0.14 6.24
N GLU A 25 10.30 1.01 6.25
CA GLU A 25 11.20 1.40 7.34
C GLU A 25 10.44 1.69 8.64
N ASP A 26 9.24 2.28 8.51
CA ASP A 26 8.35 2.55 9.62
C ASP A 26 6.86 2.45 9.21
N GLU A 27 6.00 2.23 10.21
CA GLU A 27 4.56 2.03 9.98
C GLU A 27 3.81 3.30 9.57
N THR A 28 4.29 4.48 9.97
CA THR A 28 3.61 5.75 9.66
C THR A 28 3.80 6.07 8.19
N TRP A 29 5.04 5.96 7.70
CA TRP A 29 5.35 6.11 6.29
C TRP A 29 4.59 5.07 5.44
N ALA A 30 4.52 3.81 5.89
CA ALA A 30 3.72 2.79 5.22
C ALA A 30 2.25 3.21 5.09
N CYS A 31 1.64 3.73 6.17
CA CYS A 31 0.25 4.19 6.14
C CYS A 31 0.02 5.32 5.15
N GLU A 32 0.88 6.35 5.18
CA GLU A 32 0.78 7.50 4.27
C GLU A 32 0.92 7.07 2.81
N ALA A 33 1.91 6.24 2.51
CA ALA A 33 2.13 5.71 1.17
C ALA A 33 0.90 4.94 0.66
N ILE A 34 0.36 4.02 1.48
CA ILE A 34 -0.81 3.21 1.11
C ILE A 34 -2.05 4.11 0.89
N LEU A 35 -2.35 5.02 1.82
CA LEU A 35 -3.52 5.90 1.70
C LEU A 35 -3.42 6.82 0.47
N SER A 36 -2.21 7.25 0.09
CA SER A 36 -1.99 8.09 -1.09
C SER A 36 -2.35 7.39 -2.41
N MET A 37 -2.33 6.06 -2.43
CA MET A 37 -2.68 5.25 -3.60
C MET A 37 -4.17 4.90 -3.68
N GLY A 38 -4.93 5.18 -2.63
CA GLY A 38 -6.37 4.97 -2.58
C GLY A 38 -6.75 3.52 -2.93
N SER A 39 -7.74 3.35 -3.82
CA SER A 39 -8.28 2.05 -4.20
C SER A 39 -7.38 1.22 -5.13
N ALA A 40 -6.20 1.72 -5.51
CA ALA A 40 -5.26 0.97 -6.33
C ALA A 40 -4.47 -0.10 -5.54
N ILE A 41 -4.55 -0.07 -4.20
CA ILE A 41 -3.89 -1.04 -3.31
C ILE A 41 -4.89 -1.65 -2.33
N GLU A 42 -4.74 -2.95 -2.10
CA GLU A 42 -5.30 -3.65 -0.95
C GLU A 42 -4.18 -4.14 -0.01
N VAL A 43 -4.33 -3.87 1.29
CA VAL A 43 -3.41 -4.41 2.31
C VAL A 43 -3.89 -5.79 2.76
N LEU A 44 -3.14 -6.83 2.39
CA LEU A 44 -3.47 -8.20 2.80
C LEU A 44 -2.96 -8.52 4.21
N ARG A 45 -1.74 -8.08 4.56
CA ARG A 45 -1.06 -8.32 5.84
C ARG A 45 -0.11 -7.17 6.20
N PRO A 46 0.25 -6.99 7.49
CA PRO A 46 -0.35 -7.64 8.65
C PRO A 46 -1.78 -7.13 8.90
N ALA A 47 -2.60 -7.91 9.61
CA ALA A 47 -4.00 -7.57 9.88
C ALA A 47 -4.17 -6.24 10.65
N SER A 48 -3.20 -5.88 11.50
CA SER A 48 -3.13 -4.60 12.19
C SER A 48 -3.04 -3.43 11.22
N MET A 49 -2.15 -3.52 10.23
CA MET A 49 -1.99 -2.50 9.18
C MET A 49 -3.27 -2.36 8.37
N ARG A 50 -3.85 -3.48 7.93
CA ARG A 50 -5.13 -3.47 7.19
C ARG A 50 -6.23 -2.76 7.98
N LYS A 51 -6.35 -3.05 9.28
CA LYS A 51 -7.32 -2.39 10.16
C LYS A 51 -7.06 -0.88 10.24
N ARG A 52 -5.81 -0.47 10.45
CA ARG A 52 -5.42 0.95 10.54
C ARG A 52 -5.81 1.74 9.29
N ILE A 53 -5.48 1.23 8.11
CA ILE A 53 -5.86 1.87 6.83
C ILE A 53 -7.37 2.02 6.70
N ALA A 54 -8.13 0.97 7.03
CA ALA A 54 -9.59 1.02 6.94
C ALA A 54 -10.21 2.05 7.89
N ASP A 55 -9.64 2.21 9.09
CA ASP A 55 -10.11 3.18 10.08
C ASP A 55 -9.79 4.62 9.64
N GLU A 56 -8.58 4.88 9.13
CA GLU A 56 -8.20 6.21 8.59
C GLU A 56 -9.03 6.61 7.36
N ALA A 57 -9.22 5.68 6.42
CA ALA A 57 -10.04 5.93 5.24
C ALA A 57 -11.49 6.25 5.61
N ARG A 58 -12.05 5.56 6.62
CA ARG A 58 -13.38 5.85 7.14
C ARG A 58 -13.45 7.23 7.79
N ALA A 59 -12.48 7.57 8.65
CA ALA A 59 -12.43 8.88 9.30
C ALA A 59 -12.33 10.03 8.27
N ALA A 60 -11.54 9.84 7.21
CA ALA A 60 -11.45 10.80 6.11
C ALA A 60 -12.79 10.94 5.37
N ALA A 61 -13.43 9.83 5.01
CA ALA A 61 -14.74 9.84 4.37
C ALA A 61 -15.80 10.54 5.24
N GLU A 62 -15.85 10.26 6.54
CA GLU A 62 -16.76 10.94 7.49
C GLU A 62 -16.51 12.45 7.59
N ARG A 63 -15.25 12.89 7.45
CA ARG A 63 -14.88 14.30 7.57
C ARG A 63 -15.25 15.13 6.33
N TYR A 64 -15.26 14.51 5.15
CA TYR A 64 -15.45 15.18 3.86
C TYR A 64 -16.74 14.78 3.12
N ALA A 65 -17.62 14.01 3.78
CA ALA A 65 -18.93 13.62 3.25
C ALA A 65 -19.90 14.80 3.05
#